data_AF-A0A971J482-F1
#
_entry.id   AF-A0A971J482-F1
#
_cell.length_a   1.000
_cell.length_b   1.000
_cell.length_c   1.000
_cell.angle_alpha   90.00
_cell.angle_beta   90.00
_cell.angle_gamma   90.00
#
_symmetry.space_group_name_H-M   'P 1'
#
loop_
_entity.id
_entity.type
_entity.pdbx_description
1 polymer ?
#
loop_
_entity_poly.entity_id
_entity_poly.type
_entity_poly.pdbx_seq_one_letter_code
_entity_poly.pdbx_strand_id
1 'polypeptide(L)'
;MRLSETAQLMIYCPRCGNYVNEYNWTLETASKFSENGKSTPTLIYVLLQLADHPQQWENFKVVCPRCHETMPVKILPPMDRQQLEAYAREVGEAYVNFQY
;
A
#
# COMPACT_ATOMS: atom_id res chain seq x y z
N MET A 1 -3.44 6.94 12.46
CA MET A 1 -2.64 6.35 13.56
C MET A 1 -2.98 4.87 13.62
N ARG A 2 -1.99 3.97 13.75
CA ARG A 2 -2.20 2.52 13.67
C ARG A 2 -2.61 1.97 15.04
N LEU A 3 -3.59 1.06 15.07
CA LEU A 3 -4.04 0.39 16.28
C LEU A 3 -2.97 -0.57 16.82
N SER A 4 -2.42 -1.41 15.94
CA SER A 4 -1.24 -2.24 16.21
C SER A 4 -0.04 -1.73 15.42
N GLU A 5 0.99 -1.26 16.12
CA GLU A 5 2.26 -0.82 15.51
C GLU A 5 3.11 -2.00 15.00
N THR A 6 2.90 -3.19 15.58
CA THR A 6 3.62 -4.41 15.21
C THR A 6 2.97 -5.20 14.08
N ALA A 7 1.76 -4.83 13.66
CA ALA A 7 1.10 -5.47 12.53
C ALA A 7 1.96 -5.31 11.26
N GLN A 8 2.02 -6.35 10.44
CA GLN A 8 2.84 -6.35 9.22
C GLN A 8 2.08 -6.97 8.07
N LEU A 9 2.18 -6.33 6.91
CA LEU A 9 1.76 -6.90 5.64
C LEU A 9 2.95 -6.83 4.69
N MET A 10 3.56 -7.98 4.40
CA MET A 10 4.78 -8.05 3.59
C MET A 10 4.44 -8.08 2.10
N ILE A 11 4.82 -7.02 1.39
CA ILE A 11 4.56 -6.84 -0.03
C ILE A 11 5.83 -7.17 -0.82
N TYR A 12 5.70 -8.08 -1.78
CA TYR A 12 6.78 -8.45 -2.70
C TYR A 12 6.98 -7.39 -3.78
N CYS A 13 8.23 -6.97 -3.98
CA CYS A 13 8.61 -6.15 -5.11
C CYS A 13 9.10 -7.01 -6.29
N PRO A 14 8.39 -7.02 -7.43
CA PRO A 14 8.82 -7.77 -8.61
C PRO A 14 10.04 -7.17 -9.33
N ARG A 15 10.45 -5.95 -8.99
CA ARG A 15 11.65 -5.31 -9.56
C ARG A 15 12.94 -5.73 -8.86
N CYS A 16 12.94 -5.76 -7.52
CA CYS A 16 14.14 -6.06 -6.75
C CYS A 16 14.08 -7.40 -6.00
N GLY A 17 12.98 -8.16 -6.10
CA GLY A 17 12.84 -9.49 -5.50
C GLY A 17 12.77 -9.50 -3.96
N ASN A 18 12.53 -8.36 -3.32
CA ASN A 18 12.48 -8.25 -1.86
C ASN A 18 11.04 -8.09 -1.36
N TYR A 19 10.81 -8.54 -0.12
CA TYR A 19 9.59 -8.26 0.62
C TYR A 19 9.79 -7.05 1.54
N VAL A 20 8.81 -6.16 1.58
CA VAL A 20 8.83 -4.99 2.46
C VAL A 20 7.45 -4.73 3.03
N ASN A 21 7.40 -4.28 4.29
CA ASN A 21 6.15 -3.97 4.96
C ASN A 21 5.36 -2.90 4.20
N GLU A 22 4.04 -3.08 4.09
CA GLU A 22 3.07 -2.17 3.48
C GLU A 22 3.23 -0.74 4.00
N TYR A 23 3.43 -0.57 5.30
CA TYR A 23 3.64 0.74 5.90
C TYR A 23 4.81 1.51 5.24
N ASN A 24 5.92 0.84 4.95
CA ASN A 24 7.08 1.46 4.31
C ASN A 24 6.79 1.81 2.85
N TRP A 25 6.01 0.99 2.14
CA TRP A 25 5.55 1.32 0.79
C TRP A 25 4.64 2.55 0.79
N THR A 26 3.74 2.65 1.77
CA THR A 26 2.88 3.82 1.97
C THR A 26 3.71 5.09 2.19
N LEU A 27 4.67 5.06 3.11
CA LEU A 27 5.54 6.21 3.39
C LEU A 27 6.37 6.63 2.18
N GLU A 28 6.98 5.68 1.48
CA GLU A 28 7.80 5.96 0.30
C GLU A 28 6.96 6.49 -0.88
N THR A 29 5.74 5.98 -1.04
CA THR A 29 4.84 6.46 -2.08
C THR A 29 4.36 7.87 -1.76
N ALA A 30 3.99 8.14 -0.50
CA ALA A 30 3.61 9.45 -0.02
C ALA A 30 4.75 10.47 -0.14
N SER A 31 5.98 10.10 0.24
CA SER A 31 7.14 11.00 0.15
C SER A 31 7.39 11.48 -1.28
N LYS A 32 7.06 10.66 -2.28
CA LYS A 32 7.21 11.01 -3.70
C LYS A 32 6.03 11.75 -4.31
N PHE A 33 4.81 11.53 -3.82
CA PHE A 33 3.59 11.99 -4.50
C PHE A 33 2.71 12.95 -3.69
N SER A 34 2.89 13.07 -2.38
CA SER A 34 2.07 13.92 -1.50
C SER A 34 2.46 15.42 -1.53
N GLU A 35 2.95 15.92 -2.66
CA GLU A 35 3.36 17.31 -2.81
C GLU A 35 2.20 18.23 -3.28
N ASN A 36 2.24 19.50 -2.88
CA ASN A 36 1.36 20.57 -3.39
C ASN A 36 -0.14 20.33 -3.23
N GLY A 37 -0.56 19.79 -2.07
CA GLY A 37 -1.98 19.62 -1.71
C GLY A 37 -2.63 18.36 -2.31
N LYS A 38 -1.86 17.49 -2.96
CA LYS A 38 -2.30 16.14 -3.29
C LYS A 38 -1.98 15.23 -2.11
N SER A 39 -2.98 14.52 -1.62
CA SER A 39 -2.80 13.51 -0.59
C SER A 39 -2.67 12.12 -1.23
N THR A 40 -1.83 11.27 -0.63
CA THR A 40 -1.61 9.88 -1.09
C THR A 40 -2.31 8.92 -0.12
N PRO A 41 -3.24 8.08 -0.59
CA PRO A 41 -3.88 7.08 0.28
C PRO A 41 -2.86 6.05 0.75
N THR A 42 -3.16 5.36 1.85
CA THR A 42 -2.38 4.19 2.26
C THR A 42 -2.42 3.10 1.19
N LEU A 43 -1.34 2.33 1.08
CA LEU A 43 -1.29 1.21 0.14
C LEU A 43 -2.30 0.14 0.51
N ILE A 44 -2.54 -0.13 1.80
CA ILE A 44 -3.62 -1.06 2.20
C ILE A 44 -4.99 -0.62 1.68
N TYR A 45 -5.31 0.67 1.71
CA TYR A 45 -6.55 1.16 1.11
C TYR A 45 -6.62 0.85 -0.38
N VAL A 46 -5.54 1.16 -1.12
CA VAL A 46 -5.46 0.88 -2.56
C VAL A 46 -5.60 -0.62 -2.85
N LEU A 47 -4.98 -1.49 -2.04
CA LEU A 47 -5.04 -2.94 -2.20
C LEU A 47 -6.45 -3.50 -1.95
N LEU A 48 -7.15 -3.00 -0.93
CA LEU A 48 -8.55 -3.34 -0.69
C LEU A 48 -9.44 -2.88 -1.86
N GLN A 49 -9.24 -1.65 -2.33
CA GLN A 49 -9.99 -1.13 -3.48
C GLN A 49 -9.68 -1.87 -4.79
N LEU A 50 -8.45 -2.36 -4.99
CA LEU A 50 -8.11 -3.21 -6.14
C LEU A 50 -8.87 -4.54 -6.12
N ALA A 51 -9.13 -5.10 -4.93
CA ALA A 51 -9.88 -6.35 -4.79
C ALA A 51 -11.36 -6.17 -5.14
N ASP A 52 -11.95 -5.00 -4.88
CA ASP A 52 -13.36 -4.69 -5.16
C ASP A 52 -13.58 -4.01 -6.53
N HIS A 53 -12.68 -3.12 -6.91
CA HIS A 53 -12.79 -2.18 -8.03
C HIS A 53 -11.46 -2.10 -8.84
N PRO A 54 -11.00 -3.21 -9.43
CA PRO A 54 -9.66 -3.31 -10.03
C PRO A 54 -9.39 -2.25 -11.11
N GLN A 55 -10.39 -1.93 -11.93
CA GLN A 55 -10.25 -0.97 -13.04
C GLN A 55 -9.94 0.46 -12.58
N GLN A 56 -10.35 0.85 -11.38
CA GLN A 56 -10.15 2.21 -10.88
C GLN A 56 -8.73 2.43 -10.35
N TRP A 57 -8.11 1.37 -9.82
CA TRP A 57 -6.87 1.46 -9.05
C TRP A 57 -5.66 0.81 -9.73
N GLU A 58 -5.84 0.04 -10.80
CA GLU A 58 -4.76 -0.73 -11.45
C GLU A 58 -3.55 0.13 -11.89
N ASN A 59 -3.78 1.39 -12.23
CA ASN A 59 -2.75 2.33 -12.68
C ASN A 59 -2.24 3.26 -11.58
N PHE A 60 -2.68 3.08 -10.33
CA PHE A 60 -2.14 3.79 -9.19
C PHE A 60 -0.64 3.48 -9.06
N LYS A 61 0.18 4.53 -8.93
CA LYS A 61 1.64 4.40 -8.87
C LYS A 61 2.07 4.21 -7.42
N VAL A 62 2.86 3.17 -7.19
CA VAL A 62 3.54 2.90 -5.92
C VAL A 62 5.05 3.01 -6.10
N VAL A 63 5.75 3.30 -5.02
CA VAL A 63 7.22 3.38 -5.00
C VAL A 63 7.75 2.30 -4.07
N CYS A 64 8.64 1.45 -4.59
CA CYS A 64 9.26 0.44 -3.74
C CYS A 64 10.24 1.10 -2.74
N PRO A 65 10.07 0.89 -1.43
CA PRO A 65 10.97 1.47 -0.41
C PRO A 65 12.39 0.89 -0.40
N ARG A 66 12.67 -0.17 -1.17
CA ARG A 66 14.00 -0.81 -1.22
C ARG A 66 14.81 -0.43 -2.44
N CYS A 67 14.19 -0.38 -3.62
CA CYS A 67 14.87 -0.03 -4.87
C CYS A 67 14.44 1.32 -5.46
N HIS A 68 13.49 2.02 -4.81
CA HIS A 68 12.93 3.31 -5.23
C HIS A 68 12.30 3.34 -6.64
N GLU A 69 12.12 2.17 -7.24
CA GLU A 69 11.43 2.00 -8.50
C GLU A 69 9.95 2.36 -8.37
N THR A 70 9.45 3.13 -9.34
CA THR A 70 8.04 3.49 -9.45
C THR A 70 7.34 2.53 -10.38
N MET A 71 6.25 1.94 -9.94
CA MET A 71 5.49 0.97 -10.73
C MET A 71 3.98 1.10 -10.50
N PRO A 72 3.16 0.76 -11.50
CA PRO A 72 1.74 0.52 -11.30
C PRO A 72 1.51 -0.58 -10.26
N VAL A 73 0.54 -0.36 -9.37
CA VAL A 73 0.18 -1.32 -8.33
C VAL A 73 -0.28 -2.66 -8.89
N LYS A 74 -0.86 -2.70 -10.10
CA LYS A 74 -1.25 -3.95 -10.79
C LYS A 74 -0.09 -4.91 -11.08
N ILE A 75 1.16 -4.42 -11.02
CA ILE A 75 2.35 -5.24 -11.21
C ILE A 75 2.69 -6.02 -9.93
N LEU A 76 2.22 -5.58 -8.76
CA LEU A 76 2.40 -6.32 -7.51
C LEU A 76 1.65 -7.66 -7.59
N PRO A 77 2.19 -8.73 -6.99
CA PRO A 77 1.46 -9.99 -6.91
C PRO A 77 0.11 -9.81 -6.24
N PRO A 78 -0.94 -10.51 -6.72
CA PRO A 78 -2.24 -10.46 -6.07
C PRO A 78 -2.11 -11.00 -4.64
N MET A 79 -2.74 -10.30 -3.70
CA MET A 79 -2.84 -10.72 -2.30
C MET A 79 -4.24 -11.24 -2.02
N ASP A 80 -4.34 -12.20 -1.12
CA ASP A 80 -5.62 -12.76 -0.71
C ASP A 80 -6.45 -11.72 0.05
N ARG A 81 -7.75 -11.67 -0.24
CA ARG A 81 -8.66 -10.69 0.38
C ARG A 81 -8.73 -10.88 1.89
N GLN A 82 -8.78 -12.12 2.38
CA GLN A 82 -8.89 -12.36 3.83
C GLN A 82 -7.62 -11.89 4.54
N GLN A 83 -6.45 -12.04 3.90
CA GLN A 83 -5.20 -11.50 4.43
C GLN A 83 -5.23 -9.97 4.54
N LEU A 84 -5.72 -9.27 3.51
CA LEU A 84 -5.85 -7.81 3.52
C LEU A 84 -6.81 -7.33 4.61
N GLU A 85 -7.97 -7.99 4.75
CA GLU A 85 -8.98 -7.67 5.76
C GLU A 85 -8.51 -7.99 7.19
N ALA A 86 -7.69 -9.03 7.37
CA ALA A 86 -7.07 -9.33 8.65
C ALA A 86 -6.08 -8.23 9.05
N TYR A 87 -5.17 -7.86 8.14
CA TYR A 87 -4.23 -6.76 8.39
C TYR A 87 -4.95 -5.43 8.64
N ALA A 88 -5.98 -5.10 7.85
CA ALA A 88 -6.79 -3.89 8.03
C ALA A 88 -7.43 -3.79 9.42
N ARG A 89 -7.92 -4.92 9.96
CA ARG A 89 -8.45 -5.01 11.32
C ARG A 89 -7.38 -4.78 12.39
N GLU A 90 -6.16 -5.31 12.18
CA GLU A 90 -5.06 -5.12 13.12
C GLU A 90 -4.54 -3.67 13.16
N VAL A 91 -4.42 -3.01 12.01
CA VAL A 91 -3.93 -1.62 11.93
C VAL A 91 -5.03 -0.58 12.20
N GLY A 92 -6.30 -0.96 12.12
CA GLY A 92 -7.45 -0.11 12.40
C GLY A 92 -7.86 0.80 11.24
N GLU A 93 -9.16 1.07 11.16
CA GLU A 93 -9.79 1.87 10.08
C GLU A 93 -9.22 3.28 9.93
N ALA A 94 -8.79 3.88 11.04
CA ALA A 94 -8.18 5.21 11.05
C ALA A 94 -6.84 5.26 10.30
N TYR A 95 -6.09 4.15 10.27
CA TYR A 95 -4.91 4.05 9.42
C TYR A 95 -5.29 3.74 7.98
N VAL A 96 -6.19 2.77 7.76
CA VAL A 96 -6.61 2.38 6.40
C VAL A 96 -7.07 3.60 5.61
N ASN A 97 -7.96 4.41 6.17
CA ASN A 97 -8.53 5.58 5.49
C ASN A 97 -7.65 6.85 5.59
N PHE A 98 -6.43 6.74 6.11
CA PHE A 98 -5.53 7.89 6.21
C PHE A 98 -5.01 8.29 4.84
N GLN A 99 -4.81 9.60 4.65
CA GLN A 99 -4.19 10.16 3.46
C GLN A 99 -3.00 11.02 3.89
N TYR A 100 -1.82 10.72 3.35
CA TYR A 100 -0.55 11.38 3.64
C TYR A 100 -0.32 12.61 2.76
#